data_AF-A0A173M966-F1
#
_entry.id   AF-A0A173M966-F1
#
_cell.length_a   1.000
_cell.length_b   1.000
_cell.length_c   1.000
_cell.angle_alpha   90.00
_cell.angle_beta   90.00
_cell.angle_gamma   90.00
#
_symmetry.space_group_name_H-M   'P 1'
#
loop_
_entity.id
_entity.type
_entity.pdbx_description
1 polymer ?
#
loop_
_entity_poly.entity_id
_entity_poly.type
_entity_poly.pdbx_seq_one_letter_code
_entity_poly.pdbx_strand_id
1 'polypeptide(L)'
;MIFFYGRKSFNAKTVQLSDIGIFETQSDIVQFELRQEYAHLYWIPFFPVGSKWCARKSDNNLYEVNNELVPALDAIPRKKLGWVAFIGPIVLVLIVLVAKLSR
;
A
#
# COMPACT_ATOMS: atom_id res chain seq x y z
N MET A 1 -6.53 -14.91 -24.86
CA MET A 1 -5.38 -14.08 -24.45
C MET A 1 -5.47 -13.90 -22.95
N ILE A 2 -4.65 -14.60 -22.17
CA ILE A 2 -4.79 -14.60 -20.71
C ILE A 2 -3.89 -13.50 -20.14
N PHE A 3 -4.45 -12.31 -19.91
CA PHE A 3 -3.78 -11.32 -19.09
C PHE A 3 -4.14 -11.58 -17.63
N PHE A 4 -3.21 -12.12 -16.84
CA PHE A 4 -3.36 -12.26 -15.39
C PHE A 4 -3.10 -10.90 -14.72
N TYR A 5 -4.00 -9.95 -14.95
CA TYR A 5 -3.99 -8.64 -14.30
C TYR A 5 -4.78 -8.72 -12.98
N GLY A 6 -4.23 -8.14 -11.92
CA GLY A 6 -4.91 -8.04 -10.63
C GLY A 6 -4.47 -6.82 -9.83
N ARG A 7 -5.22 -6.52 -8.77
CA ARG A 7 -4.87 -5.49 -7.78
C ARG A 7 -4.59 -6.17 -6.45
N LYS A 8 -3.47 -5.81 -5.84
CA LYS A 8 -3.14 -6.17 -4.46
C LYS A 8 -2.79 -4.92 -3.67
N SER A 9 -2.76 -5.08 -2.36
CA SER A 9 -2.29 -4.04 -1.45
C SER A 9 -1.21 -4.59 -0.53
N PHE A 10 -0.27 -3.73 -0.15
CA PHE A 10 0.68 -4.00 0.92
C PHE A 10 0.60 -2.88 1.96
N ASN A 11 0.96 -3.20 3.20
CA ASN A 11 1.05 -2.21 4.26
C ASN A 11 2.29 -1.33 4.02
N ALA A 12 2.06 -0.04 3.77
CA ALA A 12 3.10 0.95 3.56
C ALA A 12 3.47 1.70 4.85
N LYS A 13 2.53 1.86 5.78
CA LYS A 13 2.75 2.49 7.07
C LYS A 13 1.69 2.04 8.07
N THR A 14 2.12 1.70 9.28
CA THR A 14 1.22 1.53 10.43
C THR A 14 1.35 2.75 11.33
N VAL A 15 0.23 3.23 11.86
CA VAL A 15 0.14 4.31 12.84
C VAL A 15 -0.70 3.79 14.00
N GLN A 16 -0.16 3.85 15.21
CA GLN A 16 -0.93 3.47 16.40
C GLN A 16 -1.80 4.64 16.86
N LEU A 17 -2.90 4.36 17.56
CA LEU A 17 -3.80 5.41 18.08
C LEU A 17 -3.06 6.40 19.00
N SER A 18 -2.09 5.89 19.77
CA SER A 18 -1.20 6.68 20.62
C SER A 18 -0.38 7.71 19.84
N ASP A 19 0.04 7.40 18.60
CA ASP A 19 0.83 8.31 17.76
C ASP A 19 0.00 9.52 17.28
N ILE A 20 -1.33 9.41 17.32
CA ILE A 20 -2.29 10.43 16.86
C ILE A 20 -2.99 11.11 18.06
N GLY A 21 -2.58 10.78 19.29
CA GLY A 21 -3.19 11.32 20.51
C GLY A 21 -4.63 10.84 20.76
N ILE A 22 -5.05 9.77 20.08
CA ILE A 22 -6.36 9.14 20.32
C ILE A 22 -6.15 8.10 21.43
N PHE A 23 -6.53 8.46 22.65
CA PHE A 23 -6.44 7.58 23.83
C PHE A 23 -7.79 6.97 24.20
N GLU A 24 -8.82 7.12 23.36
CA GLU A 24 -10.18 6.71 23.70
C GLU A 24 -10.36 5.18 23.69
N THR A 25 -10.71 4.67 24.86
CA THR A 25 -11.01 3.26 25.21
C THR A 25 -12.24 2.68 24.48
N GLN A 26 -12.95 3.44 23.65
CA GLN A 26 -14.24 3.05 23.06
C GLN A 26 -14.17 2.64 21.58
N SER A 27 -13.07 2.90 20.88
CA SER A 27 -12.93 2.41 19.51
C SER A 27 -12.34 1.00 19.53
N ASP A 28 -13.05 0.03 18.98
CA ASP A 28 -12.57 -1.34 18.70
C ASP A 28 -11.37 -1.38 17.71
N ILE A 29 -10.84 -0.21 17.35
CA ILE A 29 -9.71 0.03 16.47
C ILE A 29 -8.44 -0.13 17.29
N VAL A 30 -7.48 -0.89 16.78
CA VAL A 30 -6.17 -1.14 17.38
C VAL A 30 -5.10 -0.28 16.73
N GLN A 31 -5.17 -0.09 15.41
CA GLN A 31 -4.19 0.68 14.66
C GLN A 31 -4.76 1.10 13.29
N PHE A 32 -4.15 2.13 12.70
CA PHE A 32 -4.41 2.54 11.33
C PHE A 32 -3.28 2.05 10.42
N GLU A 33 -3.64 1.48 9.28
CA GLU A 33 -2.72 1.02 8.24
C GLU A 33 -2.95 1.83 6.96
N LEU A 34 -1.90 2.49 6.49
CA LEU A 34 -1.83 3.00 5.13
C LEU A 34 -1.48 1.83 4.22
N ARG A 35 -2.42 1.43 3.37
CA ARG A 35 -2.24 0.38 2.39
C ARG A 35 -1.99 0.98 1.02
N GLN A 36 -0.85 0.66 0.44
CA GLN A 36 -0.54 1.01 -0.94
C GLN A 36 -1.08 -0.07 -1.87
N GLU A 37 -1.97 0.32 -2.76
CA GLU A 37 -2.50 -0.52 -3.82
C GLU A 37 -1.57 -0.48 -5.03
N TYR A 38 -1.38 -1.64 -5.66
CA TYR A 38 -0.60 -1.79 -6.87
C TYR A 38 -1.27 -2.77 -7.82
N ALA A 39 -1.09 -2.49 -9.10
CA ALA A 39 -1.41 -3.43 -10.15
C ALA A 39 -0.25 -4.40 -10.30
N HIS A 40 -0.59 -5.66 -10.52
CA HIS A 40 0.39 -6.69 -10.81
C HIS A 40 0.02 -7.43 -12.09
N LEU A 41 1.05 -7.91 -12.76
CA LEU A 41 0.95 -8.91 -13.81
C LEU A 41 1.44 -10.23 -13.22
N TYR A 42 0.59 -11.26 -13.20
CA TYR A 42 0.82 -12.51 -12.46
C TYR A 42 1.07 -12.29 -10.96
N TRP A 43 2.33 -12.31 -10.50
CA TRP A 43 2.72 -11.98 -9.12
C TRP A 43 3.63 -10.74 -9.06
N ILE A 44 4.00 -10.18 -10.21
CA ILE A 44 4.99 -9.11 -10.29
C ILE A 44 4.25 -7.77 -10.19
N PRO A 45 4.55 -6.93 -9.19
CA PRO A 45 4.00 -5.59 -9.11
C PRO A 45 4.56 -4.73 -10.25
N PHE A 46 3.67 -4.01 -10.96
CA PHE A 46 4.01 -3.25 -12.16
C PHE A 46 3.88 -1.75 -11.97
N PHE A 47 2.80 -1.30 -11.34
CA PHE A 47 2.60 0.12 -11.05
C PHE A 47 1.74 0.32 -9.79
N PRO A 48 2.03 1.36 -8.99
CA PRO A 48 1.15 1.79 -7.92
C PRO A 48 -0.15 2.34 -8.50
N VAL A 49 -1.28 2.01 -7.87
CA VAL A 49 -2.61 2.46 -8.29
C VAL A 49 -3.14 3.54 -7.35
N GLY A 50 -2.85 3.43 -6.05
CA GLY A 50 -3.29 4.39 -5.06
C GLY A 50 -2.88 3.98 -3.66
N SER A 51 -3.34 4.75 -2.68
CA SER A 51 -3.15 4.47 -1.26
C SER A 51 -4.47 4.67 -0.54
N LYS A 52 -4.80 3.80 0.42
CA LYS A 52 -5.98 3.96 1.26
C LYS A 52 -5.64 3.72 2.73
N TRP A 53 -6.32 4.44 3.61
CA TRP A 53 -6.27 4.20 5.04
C TRP A 53 -7.27 3.12 5.42
N CYS A 54 -6.81 2.15 6.20
CA CYS A 54 -7.63 1.11 6.79
C CYS A 54 -7.47 1.13 8.30
N ALA A 55 -8.55 0.96 9.05
CA ALA A 55 -8.51 0.71 10.48
C ALA A 55 -8.44 -0.80 10.71
N ARG A 56 -7.43 -1.27 11.44
CA ARG A 56 -7.40 -2.64 11.95
C ARG A 56 -8.11 -2.65 13.29
N LYS A 57 -9.13 -3.51 13.42
CA LYS A 57 -9.84 -3.70 14.68
C LYS A 57 -9.28 -4.87 15.50
N SER A 58 -9.76 -5.01 16.73
CA SER A 58 -9.43 -6.08 17.68
C SER A 58 -9.68 -7.49 17.11
N ASP A 59 -10.64 -7.62 16.20
CA ASP A 59 -10.97 -8.81 15.42
C ASP A 59 -9.92 -9.17 14.33
N ASN A 60 -8.83 -8.40 14.24
CA ASN A 60 -7.76 -8.52 13.26
C ASN A 60 -8.20 -8.28 11.79
N ASN A 61 -9.43 -7.84 11.57
CA ASN A 61 -9.95 -7.47 10.26
C ASN A 61 -9.64 -6.00 9.94
N LEU A 62 -9.58 -5.71 8.65
CA LEU A 62 -9.31 -4.39 8.12
C LEU A 62 -10.59 -3.77 7.58
N TYR A 63 -10.90 -2.59 8.07
CA TYR A 63 -12.06 -1.81 7.69
C TYR A 63 -11.61 -0.51 7.03
N GLU A 64 -12.42 0.02 6.13
CA GLU A 64 -12.19 1.36 5.60
C GLU A 64 -12.42 2.40 6.71
N VAL A 65 -11.52 3.39 6.77
CA VAL A 65 -11.60 4.46 7.77
C VAL A 65 -12.74 5.41 7.38
N ASN A 66 -13.46 5.93 8.38
CA ASN A 66 -14.46 6.96 8.15
C ASN A 66 -13.81 8.17 7.44
N ASN A 67 -14.49 8.70 6.42
CA ASN A 67 -14.03 9.82 5.60
C ASN A 67 -13.67 11.06 6.42
N GLU A 68 -14.22 11.23 7.62
CA GLU A 68 -13.90 12.33 8.54
C GLU A 68 -12.49 12.25 9.15
N LEU A 69 -11.95 11.04 9.32
CA LEU A 69 -10.62 10.80 9.89
C LEU A 69 -9.51 10.79 8.83
N VAL A 70 -9.88 10.62 7.55
CA VAL A 70 -8.94 10.58 6.43
C VAL A 70 -8.07 11.84 6.34
N PRO A 71 -8.59 13.08 6.50
CA PRO A 71 -7.77 14.29 6.45
C PRO A 71 -6.73 14.35 7.59
N ALA A 72 -7.11 13.93 8.80
CA ALA A 72 -6.20 13.90 9.95
C ALA A 72 -5.08 12.87 9.75
N LEU A 73 -5.40 11.70 9.18
CA LEU A 73 -4.42 10.68 8.84
C LEU A 73 -3.51 11.09 7.66
N ASP A 74 -4.06 11.80 6.68
CA ASP A 74 -3.28 12.28 5.52
C ASP A 74 -2.35 13.45 5.85
N ALA A 75 -2.57 14.14 6.96
CA ALA A 75 -1.63 15.13 7.49
C ALA A 75 -0.33 14.47 8.02
N ILE A 76 -0.36 13.17 8.33
CA ILE A 76 0.82 12.44 8.80
C ILE A 76 1.82 12.28 7.65
N PRO A 77 3.11 12.63 7.84
CA PRO A 77 4.11 12.47 6.80
C PRO A 77 4.22 11.00 6.37
N ARG A 78 3.90 10.75 5.09
CA ARG A 78 3.94 9.44 4.46
C ARG A 78 4.91 9.41 3.30
N LYS A 79 5.59 8.27 3.10
CA LYS A 79 6.31 8.02 1.85
C LYS A 79 5.26 7.88 0.75
N LYS A 80 5.27 8.81 -0.22
CA LYS A 80 4.28 8.86 -1.30
C LYS A 80 4.26 7.61 -2.19
N LEU A 81 5.38 6.89 -2.28
CA LEU A 81 5.51 5.73 -3.16
C LEU A 81 6.42 4.66 -2.55
N GLY A 82 5.91 3.42 -2.54
CA GLY A 82 6.75 2.24 -2.32
C GLY A 82 7.40 1.81 -3.63
N TRP A 83 8.73 1.91 -3.72
CA TRP A 83 9.52 1.49 -4.89
C TRP A 83 9.27 0.05 -5.32
N VAL A 84 8.84 -0.80 -4.38
CA VAL A 84 8.43 -2.19 -4.60
C VAL A 84 7.33 -2.29 -5.67
N ALA A 85 6.46 -1.28 -5.81
CA ALA A 85 5.40 -1.26 -6.81
C ALA A 85 5.92 -1.21 -8.27
N PHE A 86 7.21 -0.94 -8.48
CA PHE A 86 7.84 -0.81 -9.81
C PHE A 86 8.82 -1.95 -10.13
N ILE A 87 8.84 -3.04 -9.38
CA ILE A 87 9.77 -4.15 -9.64
C ILE A 87 9.61 -4.70 -11.07
N GLY A 88 8.37 -4.83 -11.55
CA GLY A 88 8.08 -5.32 -12.91
C GLY A 88 8.76 -4.54 -14.02
N PRO A 89 8.50 -3.22 -14.17
CA PRO A 89 9.17 -2.42 -15.18
C PRO A 89 10.70 -2.37 -15.00
N ILE A 90 11.21 -2.36 -13.77
CA ILE A 90 12.67 -2.39 -13.53
C ILE A 90 13.29 -3.68 -14.07
N VAL A 91 12.69 -4.85 -13.77
CA VAL A 91 13.16 -6.14 -14.27
C VAL A 91 13.09 -6.19 -15.80
N LEU A 92 12.02 -5.65 -16.40
CA LEU A 92 11.87 -5.61 -17.85
C LEU A 92 12.98 -4.78 -18.51
N VAL A 93 13.30 -3.61 -17.96
CA VAL A 93 14.41 -2.77 -18.44
C VAL A 93 15.75 -3.49 -18.31
N LEU A 94 16.01 -4.16 -17.19
CA LEU A 94 17.25 -4.92 -16.98
C LEU A 94 17.40 -6.05 -17.98
N ILE A 95 16.33 -6.80 -18.27
CA ILE A 95 16.35 -7.87 -19.29
C ILE A 95 16.71 -7.31 -20.67
N VAL A 96 16.11 -6.18 -21.05
CA VAL A 96 16.39 -5.53 -22.35
C VAL A 96 17.85 -5.05 -22.42
N LEU A 97 18.36 -4.45 -21.34
CA LEU A 97 19.75 -3.98 -21.27
C LEU A 97 20.74 -5.14 -21.40
N VAL A 98 20.53 -6.22 -20.63
CA VAL A 98 21.39 -7.41 -20.69
C VAL A 98 21.37 -8.03 -22.10
N ALA A 99 20.19 -8.16 -22.71
CA ALA A 99 20.06 -8.71 -24.06
C ALA A 99 20.74 -7.85 -25.14
N LYS A 100 20.85 -6.53 -24.91
CA LYS A 100 21.59 -5.60 -25.77
C LYS A 100 23.09 -5.66 -25.57
N LEU A 101 23.54 -5.85 -24.33
CA LEU A 101 24.95 -5.99 -23.97
C LEU A 101 25.54 -7.35 -24.36
N SER A 102 24.71 -8.40 -24.44
CA SER A 102 25.12 -9.73 -24.87
C SER A 102 25.15 -9.93 -26.40
N ARG A 103 24.87 -8.88 -27.17
CA ARG A 103 24.86 -8.87 -28.64
C ARG A 103 26.00 -8.01 -29.15
#